data_AF-E4Z1J3-F1
#
_entry.id   AF-E4Z1J3-F1
#
_cell.length_a   1.000
_cell.length_b   1.000
_cell.length_c   1.000
_cell.angle_alpha   90.00
_cell.angle_beta   90.00
_cell.angle_gamma   90.00
#
_symmetry.space_group_name_H-M   'P 1'
#
loop_
_entity.id
_entity.type
_entity.pdbx_description
1 polymer ?
#
loop_
_entity_poly.entity_id
_entity_poly.type
_entity_poly.pdbx_seq_one_letter_code
_entity_poly.pdbx_strand_id
1 'polypeptide(L)'
;MWFPLAFMSIVQTVAGIANAPKEVKVSLSLEGFSEIFTDYSVGKNLRKWEEEEFKDLNKGFIENLGAQQMLSRYDHGDLFSVKVNKNSDTIWSITEPQRQNMINLLSQRSEINNQTTSCGAWFVFDYRIRRNPNQYNKLYEFASGEAKHLLSLEECDDFKAVLEGESPNLNVTINKAIPHYIRALNTDTAREMTGILNADINTKLWANLTLSLQRKVTVLRVCESATDAYKINGVESCQPGETEHTTVKEEKWWSMTTLGKLIPTDPESDDLVDELIIISDKTGPESLAWLTGYGVIGLYLSVVLLAGRYTRAIFQYDGAYIMFHEYPNVDELLQLCSDIYLVRELKEWKLEEDLMAKLIYLYRSPETMLRVTKLRPYKPKLKQIKQD
;
A
#
# COMPACT_ATOMS: atom_id res chain seq x y z
N MET A 1 13.06 3.34 -27.85
CA MET A 1 11.79 2.59 -27.67
C MET A 1 11.73 1.88 -26.33
N TRP A 2 12.71 1.05 -25.96
CA TRP A 2 12.66 0.25 -24.72
C TRP A 2 12.95 0.99 -23.41
N PHE A 3 13.60 2.16 -23.47
CA PHE A 3 14.02 2.91 -22.28
C PHE A 3 12.88 3.25 -21.31
N PRO A 4 11.70 3.78 -21.72
CA PRO A 4 10.64 4.09 -20.77
C PRO A 4 10.04 2.84 -20.10
N LEU A 5 10.02 1.69 -20.80
CA LEU A 5 9.58 0.42 -20.22
C LEU A 5 10.56 -0.06 -19.13
N ALA A 6 11.87 0.01 -19.40
CA ALA A 6 12.91 -0.35 -18.43
C ALA A 6 12.96 0.62 -17.24
N PHE A 7 12.73 1.91 -17.47
CA PHE A 7 12.65 2.89 -16.39
C PHE A 7 11.50 2.59 -15.43
N MET A 8 10.32 2.22 -15.97
CA MET A 8 9.16 1.89 -15.14
C MET A 8 9.35 0.64 -14.28
N SER A 9 10.00 -0.40 -14.82
CA SER A 9 10.26 -1.61 -14.03
C SER A 9 11.19 -1.32 -12.85
N ILE A 10 12.13 -0.37 -12.99
CA ILE A 10 13.03 0.05 -11.91
C ILE A 10 12.29 0.92 -10.88
N VAL A 11 11.49 1.89 -11.32
CA VAL A 11 10.77 2.80 -10.41
C VAL A 11 9.76 2.05 -9.53
N GLN A 12 9.06 1.06 -10.08
CA GLN A 12 8.10 0.26 -9.30
C GLN A 12 8.77 -0.73 -8.34
N THR A 13 10.01 -1.16 -8.60
CA THR A 13 10.70 -2.17 -7.79
C THR A 13 11.57 -1.57 -6.69
N VAL A 14 12.16 -0.38 -6.89
CA VAL A 14 13.17 0.19 -5.98
C VAL A 14 12.59 1.20 -4.98
N ALA A 15 11.40 1.75 -5.22
CA ALA A 15 10.84 2.86 -4.44
C ALA A 15 9.78 2.47 -3.38
N GLY A 16 9.73 1.20 -2.98
CA GLY A 16 8.77 0.74 -1.97
C GLY A 16 9.12 1.25 -0.57
N ILE A 17 8.35 2.20 -0.04
CA ILE A 17 8.46 2.66 1.34
C ILE A 17 7.59 1.77 2.22
N ALA A 18 8.13 1.35 3.37
CA ALA A 18 7.41 0.54 4.35
C ALA A 18 6.13 1.24 4.81
N ASN A 19 5.02 0.51 4.79
CA ASN A 19 3.70 1.07 5.02
C ASN A 19 3.18 0.80 6.45
N ALA A 20 3.76 1.49 7.44
CA ALA A 20 3.46 1.17 8.84
C ALA A 20 2.02 1.54 9.25
N PRO A 21 1.30 0.63 9.96
CA PRO A 21 0.00 0.95 10.55
C PRO A 21 0.18 1.93 11.72
N LYS A 22 -0.72 2.90 11.80
CA LYS A 22 -0.79 3.88 12.90
C LYS A 22 -1.81 3.46 13.96
N GLU A 23 -2.87 2.79 13.52
CA GLU A 23 -3.97 2.32 14.35
C GLU A 23 -4.58 1.09 13.68
N VAL A 24 -5.00 0.13 14.50
CA VAL A 24 -5.71 -1.07 14.05
C VAL A 24 -6.98 -1.18 14.88
N LYS A 25 -8.14 -1.10 14.21
CA LYS A 25 -9.43 -1.42 14.81
C LYS A 25 -9.74 -2.88 14.55
N VAL A 26 -10.07 -3.62 15.60
CA VAL A 26 -10.65 -4.96 15.53
C VAL A 26 -12.07 -4.90 16.09
N SER A 27 -13.00 -5.60 15.45
CA SER A 27 -14.37 -5.73 15.94
C SER A 27 -14.92 -7.12 15.72
N LEU A 28 -15.70 -7.60 16.69
CA LEU A 28 -16.38 -8.89 16.65
C LEU A 28 -17.88 -8.66 16.59
N SER A 29 -18.59 -9.39 15.73
CA SER A 29 -20.04 -9.31 15.64
C SER A 29 -20.67 -10.63 15.20
N LEU A 30 -21.99 -10.74 15.37
CA LEU A 30 -22.79 -11.70 14.62
C LEU A 30 -23.38 -10.97 13.42
N GLU A 31 -23.38 -11.61 12.26
CA GLU A 31 -23.83 -10.99 11.01
C GLU A 31 -25.26 -10.42 11.16
N GLY A 32 -25.42 -9.15 10.79
CA GLY A 32 -26.70 -8.43 10.92
C GLY A 32 -26.96 -7.79 12.30
N PHE A 33 -26.04 -7.92 13.25
CA PHE A 33 -26.12 -7.30 14.59
C PHE A 33 -24.98 -6.31 14.85
N SER A 34 -25.12 -5.53 15.91
CA SER A 34 -24.09 -4.61 16.37
C SER A 34 -22.84 -5.33 16.89
N GLU A 35 -21.69 -4.69 16.74
CA GLU A 35 -20.40 -5.14 17.28
C GLU A 35 -20.53 -5.47 18.79
N ILE A 36 -20.19 -6.69 19.17
CA ILE A 36 -20.21 -7.17 20.56
C ILE A 36 -18.90 -6.82 21.28
N PHE A 37 -17.81 -6.69 20.53
CA PHE A 37 -16.48 -6.34 21.02
C PHE A 37 -15.82 -5.38 20.04
N THR A 38 -15.14 -4.36 20.54
CA THR A 38 -14.29 -3.48 19.74
C THR A 38 -12.99 -3.18 20.48
N ASP A 39 -11.89 -3.10 19.73
CA ASP A 39 -10.57 -2.69 20.24
C ASP A 39 -9.90 -1.74 19.24
N TYR A 40 -9.30 -0.68 19.78
CA TYR A 40 -8.45 0.25 19.03
C TYR A 40 -7.00 0.14 19.50
N SER A 41 -6.24 -0.71 18.82
CA SER A 41 -4.82 -0.89 19.10
C SER A 41 -3.98 0.24 18.50
N VAL A 42 -3.28 0.99 19.35
CA VAL A 42 -2.40 2.12 18.99
C VAL A 42 -1.12 2.15 19.82
N GLY A 43 -0.10 2.86 19.34
CA GLY A 43 1.11 3.16 20.11
C GLY A 43 1.86 1.90 20.54
N LYS A 44 1.95 1.65 21.86
CA LYS A 44 2.68 0.50 22.42
C LYS A 44 2.07 -0.86 22.08
N ASN A 45 0.78 -0.89 21.73
CA ASN A 45 0.09 -2.10 21.28
C ASN A 45 0.38 -2.41 19.80
N LEU A 46 1.09 -1.52 19.09
CA LEU A 46 1.55 -1.72 17.73
C LEU A 46 3.08 -1.73 17.70
N ARG A 47 3.67 -2.91 17.50
CA ARG A 47 5.12 -3.08 17.48
C ARG A 47 5.60 -3.49 16.09
N LYS A 48 6.61 -2.81 15.59
CA LYS A 48 7.33 -3.21 14.37
C LYS A 48 8.24 -4.40 14.69
N TRP A 49 8.30 -5.37 13.79
CA TRP A 49 9.14 -6.56 13.97
C TRP A 49 10.64 -6.27 13.87
N GLU A 50 11.40 -7.09 14.58
CA GLU A 50 12.86 -7.13 14.49
C GLU A 50 13.33 -8.18 13.47
N GLU A 51 14.60 -8.08 13.07
CA GLU A 51 15.17 -8.96 12.05
C GLU A 51 15.19 -10.43 12.48
N GLU A 52 15.38 -10.70 13.78
CA GLU A 52 15.39 -12.06 14.33
C GLU A 52 14.02 -12.73 14.24
N GLU A 53 12.95 -12.01 14.60
CA GLU A 53 11.56 -12.48 14.52
C GLU A 53 11.17 -12.85 13.09
N PHE A 54 11.60 -12.04 12.12
CA PHE A 54 11.37 -12.32 10.71
C PHE A 54 12.17 -13.52 10.20
N LYS A 55 13.40 -13.72 10.69
CA LYS A 55 14.19 -14.92 10.38
C LYS A 55 13.51 -16.18 10.91
N ASP A 56 12.97 -16.12 12.13
CA ASP A 56 12.29 -17.27 12.73
C ASP A 56 10.95 -17.59 12.04
N LEU A 57 10.20 -16.57 11.62
CA LEU A 57 9.03 -16.75 10.76
C LEU A 57 9.42 -17.47 9.46
N ASN A 58 10.47 -17.00 8.77
CA ASN A 58 10.93 -17.62 7.54
C ASN A 58 11.35 -19.08 7.75
N LYS A 59 11.99 -19.41 8.89
CA LYS A 59 12.33 -20.80 9.25
C LYS A 59 11.08 -21.65 9.43
N GLY A 60 10.06 -21.13 10.11
CA GLY A 60 8.79 -21.84 10.35
C GLY A 60 8.04 -22.20 9.07
N PHE A 61 8.27 -21.45 7.98
CA PHE A 61 7.63 -21.67 6.69
C PHE A 61 8.58 -22.22 5.60
N ILE A 62 9.74 -22.79 5.96
CA ILE A 62 10.73 -23.30 4.96
C ILE A 62 10.12 -24.30 3.99
N GLU A 63 9.27 -25.20 4.48
CA GLU A 63 8.70 -26.29 3.67
C GLU A 63 7.54 -25.82 2.76
N ASN A 64 6.96 -24.66 3.05
CA ASN A 64 5.88 -24.09 2.24
C ASN A 64 6.44 -23.12 1.19
N LEU A 65 6.54 -23.61 -0.05
CA LEU A 65 6.99 -22.82 -1.19
C LEU A 65 6.14 -21.57 -1.44
N GLY A 66 4.83 -21.64 -1.24
CA GLY A 66 3.91 -20.51 -1.42
C GLY A 66 4.16 -19.40 -0.39
N ALA A 67 4.36 -19.79 0.88
CA ALA A 67 4.74 -18.89 1.95
C ALA A 67 6.12 -18.25 1.69
N GLN A 68 7.13 -19.04 1.29
CA GLN A 68 8.46 -18.51 0.96
C GLN A 68 8.43 -17.49 -0.19
N GLN A 69 7.71 -17.79 -1.28
CA GLN A 69 7.57 -16.87 -2.40
C GLN A 69 6.89 -15.56 -1.99
N MET A 70 5.94 -15.63 -1.05
CA MET A 70 5.28 -14.46 -0.51
C MET A 70 6.21 -13.66 0.41
N LEU A 71 6.78 -14.32 1.42
CA LEU A 71 7.66 -13.70 2.42
C LEU A 71 8.90 -13.07 1.80
N SER A 72 9.43 -13.62 0.70
CA SER A 72 10.56 -13.04 -0.05
C SER A 72 10.33 -11.61 -0.58
N ARG A 73 9.07 -11.15 -0.62
CA ARG A 73 8.70 -9.79 -1.07
C ARG A 73 8.74 -8.76 0.06
N TYR A 74 8.82 -9.21 1.31
CA TYR A 74 8.77 -8.38 2.50
C TYR A 74 10.09 -8.43 3.24
N ASP A 75 10.30 -7.43 4.07
CA ASP A 75 11.38 -7.39 5.05
C ASP A 75 10.77 -7.32 6.46
N HIS A 76 11.59 -7.53 7.50
CA HIS A 76 11.18 -7.37 8.90
C HIS A 76 10.46 -6.03 9.14
N GLY A 77 10.84 -4.99 8.40
CA GLY A 77 10.23 -3.67 8.54
C GLY A 77 8.82 -3.49 7.99
N ASP A 78 8.29 -4.49 7.30
CA ASP A 78 6.93 -4.49 6.74
C ASP A 78 5.94 -5.29 7.60
N LEU A 79 6.43 -5.95 8.66
CA LEU A 79 5.63 -6.77 9.57
C LEU A 79 5.44 -6.06 10.91
N PHE A 80 4.21 -6.16 11.42
CA PHE A 80 3.78 -5.49 12.63
C PHE A 80 2.96 -6.43 13.49
N SER A 81 3.29 -6.42 14.77
CA SER A 81 2.59 -7.07 15.85
C SER A 81 1.54 -6.16 16.45
N VAL A 82 0.32 -6.66 16.59
CA VAL A 82 -0.81 -5.96 17.18
C VAL A 82 -1.27 -6.69 18.43
N LYS A 83 -1.10 -6.07 19.59
CA LYS A 83 -1.59 -6.60 20.85
C LYS A 83 -3.01 -6.10 21.11
N VAL A 84 -3.99 -6.98 20.93
CA VAL A 84 -5.41 -6.64 21.14
C VAL A 84 -5.72 -6.65 22.63
N ASN A 85 -6.51 -5.68 23.13
CA ASN A 85 -6.86 -5.66 24.53
C ASN A 85 -7.86 -6.76 24.90
N LYS A 86 -7.82 -7.21 26.16
CA LYS A 86 -8.71 -8.26 26.70
C LYS A 86 -10.17 -7.81 26.82
N ASN A 87 -10.42 -6.55 27.16
CA ASN A 87 -11.75 -6.00 27.35
C ASN A 87 -12.11 -5.12 26.16
N SER A 88 -13.37 -5.17 25.74
CA SER A 88 -13.90 -4.27 24.72
C SER A 88 -13.82 -2.80 25.18
N ASP A 89 -13.39 -1.92 24.28
CA ASP A 89 -13.38 -0.46 24.49
C ASP A 89 -14.81 0.11 24.55
N THR A 90 -15.79 -0.63 24.02
CA THR A 90 -17.21 -0.25 24.01
C THR A 90 -18.04 -1.10 24.95
N ILE A 91 -18.97 -0.45 25.66
CA ILE A 91 -20.04 -1.11 26.41
C ILE A 91 -21.05 -1.72 25.43
N TRP A 92 -21.47 -2.95 25.69
CA TRP A 92 -22.44 -3.64 24.86
C TRP A 92 -23.88 -3.19 25.21
N SER A 93 -24.38 -2.25 24.42
CA SER A 93 -25.70 -1.62 24.61
C SER A 93 -26.75 -2.21 23.67
N ILE A 94 -27.06 -3.51 23.80
CA ILE A 94 -28.08 -4.16 22.98
C ILE A 94 -29.49 -3.83 23.47
N THR A 95 -30.41 -3.53 22.55
CA THR A 95 -31.83 -3.36 22.90
C THR A 95 -32.51 -4.72 23.11
N GLU A 96 -33.53 -4.80 23.97
CA GLU A 96 -34.24 -6.06 24.22
C GLU A 96 -34.79 -6.71 22.93
N PRO A 97 -35.36 -5.96 21.96
CA PRO A 97 -35.76 -6.54 20.67
C PRO A 97 -34.59 -7.11 19.86
N GLN A 98 -33.43 -6.44 19.84
CA GLN A 98 -32.24 -6.96 19.16
C GLN A 98 -31.72 -8.23 19.83
N ARG A 99 -31.74 -8.27 21.17
CA ARG A 99 -31.36 -9.46 21.95
C ARG A 99 -32.26 -10.65 21.64
N GLN A 100 -33.57 -10.45 21.59
CA GLN A 100 -34.52 -11.51 21.23
C GLN A 100 -34.35 -11.97 19.78
N ASN A 101 -34.11 -11.06 18.85
CA ASN A 101 -33.81 -11.42 17.45
C ASN A 101 -32.51 -12.23 17.32
N MET A 102 -31.49 -11.89 18.11
CA MET A 102 -30.23 -12.63 18.15
C MET A 102 -30.42 -14.04 18.71
N ILE A 103 -31.18 -14.18 19.80
CA ILE A 103 -31.54 -15.50 20.37
C ILE A 103 -32.35 -16.32 19.37
N ASN A 104 -33.28 -15.70 18.65
CA ASN A 104 -34.07 -16.36 17.62
C ASN A 104 -33.20 -16.87 16.47
N LEU A 105 -32.21 -16.08 16.02
CA LEU A 105 -31.25 -16.51 15.01
C LEU A 105 -30.45 -17.73 15.50
N LEU A 106 -29.89 -17.66 16.71
CA LEU A 106 -29.07 -18.74 17.28
C LEU A 106 -29.87 -20.01 17.56
N SER A 107 -31.19 -19.88 17.77
CA SER A 107 -32.11 -21.00 17.95
C SER A 107 -32.51 -21.69 16.64
N GLN A 108 -32.25 -21.06 15.49
CA GLN A 108 -32.49 -21.71 14.21
C GLN A 108 -31.55 -22.90 14.05
N ARG A 109 -32.01 -23.88 13.28
CA ARG A 109 -31.28 -25.10 13.01
C ARG A 109 -31.17 -25.21 11.49
N SER A 110 -29.95 -25.05 10.99
CA SER A 110 -29.65 -25.12 9.56
C SER A 110 -29.19 -26.52 9.21
N GLU A 111 -29.83 -27.11 8.20
CA GLU A 111 -29.50 -28.44 7.69
C GLU A 111 -28.55 -28.30 6.49
N ILE A 112 -27.36 -28.88 6.61
CA ILE A 112 -26.43 -29.05 5.49
C ILE A 112 -26.31 -30.56 5.26
N ASN A 113 -26.66 -31.02 4.04
CA ASN A 113 -26.58 -32.43 3.66
C ASN A 113 -27.37 -33.40 4.59
N ASN A 114 -28.60 -33.05 4.96
CA ASN A 114 -29.47 -33.82 5.87
C ASN A 114 -28.88 -34.04 7.28
N GLN A 115 -27.89 -33.25 7.68
CA GLN A 115 -27.35 -33.21 9.04
C GLN A 115 -27.44 -31.77 9.56
N THR A 116 -28.10 -31.59 10.71
CA THR A 116 -28.13 -30.30 11.41
C THR A 116 -26.75 -30.09 12.04
N THR A 117 -25.97 -29.16 11.50
CA THR A 117 -24.57 -28.96 11.93
C THR A 117 -24.27 -27.54 12.39
N SER A 118 -25.15 -26.58 12.08
CA SER A 118 -24.99 -25.17 12.45
C SER A 118 -26.35 -24.52 12.75
N CYS A 119 -26.34 -23.34 13.39
CA CYS A 119 -27.52 -22.50 13.50
C CYS A 119 -27.67 -21.52 12.32
N GLY A 120 -26.81 -21.60 11.30
CA GLY A 120 -26.82 -20.67 10.15
C GLY A 120 -26.33 -19.25 10.47
N ALA A 121 -25.90 -19.00 11.70
CA ALA A 121 -25.36 -17.70 12.11
C ALA A 121 -23.86 -17.61 11.78
N TRP A 122 -23.46 -16.48 11.19
CA TRP A 122 -22.07 -16.16 10.92
C TRP A 122 -21.50 -15.27 12.01
N PHE A 123 -20.39 -15.70 12.59
CA PHE A 123 -19.52 -14.87 13.39
C PHE A 123 -18.58 -14.09 12.47
N VAL A 124 -18.49 -12.79 12.66
CA VAL A 124 -17.73 -11.88 11.80
C VAL A 124 -16.61 -11.23 12.63
N PHE A 125 -15.38 -11.42 12.17
CA PHE A 125 -14.18 -10.74 12.64
C PHE A 125 -13.81 -9.64 11.64
N ASP A 126 -14.12 -8.41 11.99
CA ASP A 126 -13.82 -7.22 11.21
C ASP A 126 -12.50 -6.60 11.64
N TYR A 127 -11.69 -6.18 10.67
CA TYR A 127 -10.42 -5.51 10.92
C TYR A 127 -10.23 -4.32 9.99
N ARG A 128 -9.74 -3.23 10.55
CA ARG A 128 -9.44 -2.00 9.82
C ARG A 128 -8.10 -1.45 10.24
N ILE A 129 -7.21 -1.33 9.28
CA ILE A 129 -5.86 -0.80 9.44
C ILE A 129 -5.87 0.64 8.96
N ARG A 130 -5.45 1.57 9.82
CA ARG A 130 -5.26 2.98 9.47
C ARG A 130 -3.77 3.27 9.31
N ARG A 131 -3.44 3.97 8.23
CA ARG A 131 -2.08 4.35 7.84
C ARG A 131 -1.86 5.85 8.01
N ASN A 132 -0.63 6.32 7.81
CA ASN A 132 -0.28 7.73 7.88
C ASN A 132 -0.68 8.50 6.59
N PRO A 133 -1.70 9.36 6.58
CA PRO A 133 -2.19 10.02 5.37
C PRO A 133 -1.19 10.99 4.71
N ASN A 134 -0.11 11.38 5.41
CA ASN A 134 0.92 12.26 4.84
C ASN A 134 2.01 11.50 4.08
N GLN A 135 2.11 10.18 4.29
CA GLN A 135 3.08 9.31 3.63
C GLN A 135 2.44 8.57 2.45
N TYR A 136 1.11 8.52 2.41
CA TYR A 136 0.33 7.72 1.46
C TYR A 136 -0.72 8.57 0.76
N ASN A 137 -1.22 8.07 -0.37
CA ASN A 137 -2.40 8.63 -1.00
C ASN A 137 -3.56 8.63 0.01
N LYS A 138 -4.13 9.81 0.30
CA LYS A 138 -5.26 9.98 1.23
C LYS A 138 -6.43 9.04 0.93
N LEU A 139 -6.61 8.64 -0.33
CA LEU A 139 -7.64 7.69 -0.74
C LEU A 139 -7.48 6.30 -0.11
N TYR A 140 -6.27 5.91 0.31
CA TYR A 140 -5.95 4.60 0.87
C TYR A 140 -5.40 4.69 2.30
N GLU A 141 -5.85 5.70 3.06
CA GLU A 141 -5.55 5.83 4.51
C GLU A 141 -6.03 4.61 5.28
N PHE A 142 -7.16 4.00 4.88
CA PHE A 142 -7.75 2.85 5.54
C PHE A 142 -7.69 1.62 4.63
N ALA A 143 -7.29 0.48 5.19
CA ALA A 143 -7.43 -0.83 4.57
C ALA A 143 -8.31 -1.70 5.47
N SER A 144 -9.41 -2.25 4.93
CA SER A 144 -10.36 -3.04 5.72
C SER A 144 -10.59 -4.42 5.11
N GLY A 145 -10.97 -5.37 5.95
CA GLY A 145 -11.39 -6.71 5.55
C GLY A 145 -12.21 -7.36 6.67
N GLU A 146 -12.82 -8.48 6.34
CA GLU A 146 -13.62 -9.28 7.26
C GLU A 146 -13.23 -10.76 7.11
N ALA A 147 -13.28 -11.51 8.21
CA ALA A 147 -13.22 -12.96 8.21
C ALA A 147 -14.51 -13.50 8.83
N LYS A 148 -15.13 -14.49 8.18
CA LYS A 148 -16.38 -15.08 8.64
C LYS A 148 -16.17 -16.53 9.07
N HIS A 149 -16.78 -16.89 10.21
CA HIS A 149 -16.84 -18.24 10.74
C HIS A 149 -18.29 -18.67 10.89
N LEU A 150 -18.64 -19.83 10.36
CA LEU A 150 -19.98 -20.39 10.53
C LEU A 150 -20.05 -21.07 11.89
N LEU A 151 -20.95 -20.62 12.77
CA LEU A 151 -21.07 -21.17 14.12
C LEU A 151 -21.64 -22.59 14.08
N SER A 152 -20.95 -23.50 14.78
CA SER A 152 -21.44 -24.84 15.09
C SER A 152 -22.60 -24.80 16.09
N LEU A 153 -23.37 -25.88 16.19
CA LEU A 153 -24.51 -25.94 17.12
C LEU A 153 -24.11 -25.70 18.58
N GLU A 154 -22.97 -26.23 19.02
CA GLU A 154 -22.47 -26.04 20.39
C GLU A 154 -22.14 -24.56 20.64
N GLU A 155 -21.41 -23.92 19.71
CA GLU A 155 -21.10 -22.49 19.81
C GLU A 155 -22.38 -21.62 19.82
N CYS A 156 -23.40 -21.98 19.03
CA CYS A 156 -24.68 -21.28 19.01
C CYS A 156 -25.44 -21.42 20.34
N ASP A 157 -25.46 -22.62 20.91
CA ASP A 157 -26.15 -22.92 22.16
C ASP A 157 -25.46 -22.23 23.35
N ASP A 158 -24.12 -22.17 23.35
CA ASP A 158 -23.33 -21.43 24.33
C ASP A 158 -23.64 -19.92 24.27
N PHE A 159 -23.63 -19.32 23.07
CA PHE A 159 -24.01 -17.92 22.89
C PHE A 159 -25.43 -17.67 23.40
N LYS A 160 -26.37 -18.56 23.04
CA LYS A 160 -27.77 -18.46 23.45
C LYS A 160 -27.90 -18.51 24.98
N ALA A 161 -27.25 -19.45 25.65
CA ALA A 161 -27.31 -19.59 27.12
C ALA A 161 -26.78 -18.35 27.86
N VAL A 162 -25.72 -17.72 27.34
CA VAL A 162 -25.19 -16.45 27.87
C VAL A 162 -26.17 -15.30 27.64
N LEU A 163 -26.78 -15.24 26.45
CA LEU A 163 -27.73 -14.20 26.07
C LEU A 163 -29.04 -14.29 26.84
N GLU A 164 -29.60 -15.49 27.04
CA GLU A 164 -30.83 -15.72 27.83
C GLU A 164 -30.60 -15.45 29.33
N GLY A 165 -29.35 -15.60 29.77
CA GLY A 165 -28.94 -15.37 31.16
C GLY A 165 -29.11 -16.60 32.04
N GLU A 166 -29.35 -17.78 31.45
CA GLU A 166 -29.38 -19.06 32.16
C GLU A 166 -28.00 -19.40 32.74
N SER A 167 -26.95 -19.12 31.96
CA SER A 167 -25.55 -19.36 32.34
C SER A 167 -24.70 -18.09 32.14
N PRO A 168 -24.81 -17.10 33.04
CA PRO A 168 -24.20 -15.78 32.85
C PRO A 168 -22.66 -15.79 32.91
N ASN A 169 -22.07 -16.82 33.52
CA ASN A 169 -20.62 -16.99 33.66
C ASN A 169 -20.03 -18.00 32.64
N LEU A 170 -20.83 -18.45 31.68
CA LEU A 170 -20.36 -19.36 30.65
C LEU A 170 -19.41 -18.61 29.70
N ASN A 171 -18.29 -19.25 29.38
CA ASN A 171 -17.32 -18.76 28.42
C ASN A 171 -17.60 -19.40 27.07
N VAL A 172 -17.97 -18.60 26.07
CA VAL A 172 -18.25 -19.08 24.72
C VAL A 172 -16.94 -19.27 23.98
N THR A 173 -16.63 -20.48 23.53
CA THR A 173 -15.38 -20.76 22.80
C THR A 173 -15.66 -21.06 21.33
N ILE A 174 -15.18 -20.18 20.45
CA ILE A 174 -15.29 -20.31 19.00
C ILE A 174 -13.98 -20.83 18.45
N ASN A 175 -14.04 -21.97 17.75
CA ASN A 175 -12.87 -22.57 17.16
C ASN A 175 -12.53 -21.92 15.82
N LYS A 176 -11.24 -21.67 15.57
CA LYS A 176 -10.75 -21.02 14.33
C LYS A 176 -11.49 -19.71 14.01
N ALA A 177 -11.62 -18.83 14.99
CA ALA A 177 -12.40 -17.60 14.86
C ALA A 177 -11.60 -16.42 14.28
N ILE A 178 -10.31 -16.32 14.63
CA ILE A 178 -9.48 -15.15 14.32
C ILE A 178 -8.28 -15.57 13.46
N PRO A 179 -8.07 -14.97 12.27
CA PRO A 179 -6.85 -15.21 11.49
C PRO A 179 -5.65 -14.55 12.15
N HIS A 180 -4.52 -15.26 12.24
CA HIS A 180 -3.31 -14.68 12.84
C HIS A 180 -2.54 -13.73 11.91
N TYR A 181 -2.65 -13.93 10.60
CA TYR A 181 -1.90 -13.18 9.60
C TYR A 181 -2.86 -12.43 8.68
N ILE A 182 -2.77 -11.10 8.71
CA ILE A 182 -3.53 -10.21 7.86
C ILE A 182 -2.58 -9.41 7.00
N ARG A 183 -2.83 -9.40 5.70
CA ARG A 183 -2.10 -8.58 4.75
C ARG A 183 -2.88 -7.32 4.43
N ALA A 184 -2.28 -6.18 4.69
CA ALA A 184 -2.82 -4.88 4.32
C ALA A 184 -2.28 -4.47 2.94
N LEU A 185 -3.12 -4.51 1.90
CA LEU A 185 -2.72 -4.19 0.52
C LEU A 185 -2.50 -2.70 0.33
N ASN A 186 -1.77 -2.27 -0.70
CA ASN A 186 -1.58 -0.85 -1.03
C ASN A 186 -2.88 -0.08 -1.38
N THR A 187 -4.01 -0.78 -1.46
CA THR A 187 -5.37 -0.26 -1.68
C THR A 187 -6.14 -0.12 -0.35
N ASP A 188 -7.45 0.07 -0.44
CA ASP A 188 -8.43 0.14 0.65
C ASP A 188 -8.81 -1.23 1.26
N THR A 189 -8.16 -2.28 0.80
CA THR A 189 -8.47 -3.66 1.18
C THR A 189 -7.37 -4.29 2.01
N ALA A 190 -7.78 -5.10 2.97
CA ALA A 190 -6.93 -6.00 3.73
C ALA A 190 -7.51 -7.42 3.64
N ARG A 191 -6.65 -8.43 3.67
CA ARG A 191 -7.03 -9.83 3.49
C ARG A 191 -6.29 -10.73 4.45
N GLU A 192 -6.97 -11.74 4.95
CA GLU A 192 -6.35 -12.84 5.68
C GLU A 192 -5.44 -13.67 4.76
N MET A 193 -4.34 -14.16 5.31
CA MET A 193 -3.28 -14.86 4.56
C MET A 193 -3.30 -16.38 4.77
N THR A 194 -4.33 -16.89 5.42
CA THR A 194 -4.42 -18.29 5.89
C THR A 194 -4.34 -19.30 4.74
N GLY A 195 -4.86 -18.99 3.54
CA GLY A 195 -4.76 -19.89 2.38
C GLY A 195 -3.36 -20.03 1.79
N ILE A 196 -2.53 -18.98 1.82
CA ILE A 196 -1.19 -18.97 1.22
C ILE A 196 -0.15 -19.51 2.22
N LEU A 197 -0.36 -19.24 3.51
CA LEU A 197 0.51 -19.70 4.59
C LEU A 197 0.16 -21.11 5.07
N ASN A 198 -0.72 -21.84 4.38
CA ASN A 198 -1.12 -23.20 4.75
C ASN A 198 0.06 -24.17 4.62
N ALA A 199 0.78 -24.37 5.74
CA ALA A 199 1.90 -25.27 5.87
C ALA A 199 1.52 -26.35 6.89
N ASP A 200 0.85 -27.40 6.43
CA ASP A 200 0.53 -28.62 7.20
C ASP A 200 -0.19 -28.47 8.56
N ILE A 201 -0.58 -29.62 9.11
CA ILE A 201 -1.55 -29.84 10.22
C ILE A 201 -1.21 -29.10 11.53
N ASN A 202 0.03 -28.64 11.72
CA ASN A 202 0.50 -28.05 12.98
C ASN A 202 0.60 -26.52 12.96
N THR A 203 0.46 -25.84 11.82
CA THR A 203 0.39 -24.38 11.80
C THR A 203 -1.02 -23.93 12.18
N LYS A 204 -1.19 -23.49 13.41
CA LYS A 204 -2.45 -22.90 13.87
C LYS A 204 -2.59 -21.50 13.26
N LEU A 205 -3.07 -21.45 12.02
CA LEU A 205 -3.29 -20.21 11.25
C LEU A 205 -4.50 -19.40 11.73
N TRP A 206 -5.35 -20.05 12.51
CA TRP A 206 -6.53 -19.47 13.12
C TRP A 206 -6.51 -19.70 14.63
N ALA A 207 -6.70 -18.62 15.39
CA ALA A 207 -6.83 -18.67 16.83
C ALA A 207 -8.23 -19.17 17.24
N ASN A 208 -8.28 -19.88 18.36
CA ASN A 208 -9.55 -20.09 19.05
C ASN A 208 -9.81 -18.87 19.93
N LEU A 209 -11.06 -18.45 19.96
CA LEU A 209 -11.50 -17.25 20.66
C LEU A 209 -12.43 -17.67 21.79
N THR A 210 -12.12 -17.28 23.01
CA THR A 210 -13.03 -17.45 24.15
C THR A 210 -13.58 -16.08 24.54
N LEU A 211 -14.91 -15.97 24.58
CA LEU A 211 -15.65 -14.77 24.93
C LEU A 211 -16.37 -14.95 26.26
N SER A 212 -16.33 -13.90 27.09
CA SER A 212 -17.04 -13.85 28.36
C SER A 212 -17.82 -12.54 28.49
N LEU A 213 -19.08 -12.62 28.92
CA LEU A 213 -19.90 -11.45 29.14
C LEU A 213 -19.68 -10.90 30.55
N GLN A 214 -18.96 -9.79 30.65
CA GLN A 214 -18.70 -9.11 31.89
C GLN A 214 -19.87 -8.19 32.26
N ARG A 215 -20.19 -8.11 33.55
CA ARG A 215 -21.29 -7.30 34.08
C ARG A 215 -20.82 -6.49 35.28
N LYS A 216 -21.20 -5.22 35.33
CA LYS A 216 -20.97 -4.34 36.48
C LYS A 216 -22.27 -3.67 36.86
N VAL A 217 -22.72 -3.94 38.08
CA VAL A 217 -23.90 -3.30 38.65
C VAL A 217 -23.43 -2.15 39.53
N THR A 218 -23.88 -0.94 39.21
CA THR A 218 -23.64 0.25 40.02
C THR A 218 -24.97 0.72 40.58
N VAL A 219 -25.08 0.78 41.90
CA VAL A 219 -26.26 1.31 42.59
C VAL A 219 -26.05 2.80 42.77
N LEU A 220 -26.82 3.61 42.06
CA LEU A 220 -26.86 5.06 42.19
C LEU A 220 -27.96 5.44 43.18
N ARG A 221 -27.57 6.12 44.26
CA ARG A 221 -28.51 6.68 45.23
C ARG A 221 -28.68 8.17 44.93
N VAL A 222 -29.91 8.61 44.84
CA VAL A 222 -30.29 10.02 44.61
C VAL A 222 -31.11 10.47 45.81
N CYS A 223 -30.62 11.45 46.55
CA CYS A 223 -31.34 12.05 47.67
C CYS A 223 -32.08 13.30 47.17
N GLU A 224 -33.38 13.36 47.41
CA GLU A 224 -34.25 14.50 47.06
C GLU A 224 -34.60 15.28 48.32
N SER A 225 -34.41 16.61 48.27
CA SER A 225 -34.78 17.53 49.36
C SER A 225 -35.96 18.42 48.95
N ALA A 226 -36.82 18.79 49.89
CA ALA A 226 -38.01 19.61 49.65
C ALA A 226 -37.74 21.04 49.14
N THR A 227 -36.47 21.46 49.08
CA THR A 227 -36.03 22.76 48.54
C THR A 227 -35.01 22.52 47.43
N ASP A 228 -35.52 22.47 46.19
CA ASP A 228 -34.81 22.50 44.90
C ASP A 228 -33.28 22.34 44.91
N ALA A 229 -32.82 21.09 44.68
CA ALA A 229 -31.65 20.75 43.85
C ALA A 229 -31.36 19.24 43.96
N TYR A 230 -31.31 18.52 42.83
CA TYR A 230 -30.78 17.16 42.77
C TYR A 230 -29.29 17.17 43.16
N LYS A 231 -28.94 16.56 44.31
CA LYS A 231 -27.54 16.30 44.66
C LYS A 231 -27.21 14.85 44.31
N ILE A 232 -26.52 14.66 43.17
CA ILE A 232 -25.90 13.37 42.83
C ILE A 232 -24.60 13.26 43.62
N ASN A 233 -24.71 13.01 44.92
CA ASN A 233 -23.53 12.69 45.71
C ASN A 233 -23.58 11.19 45.97
N GLY A 234 -22.52 10.47 45.60
CA GLY A 234 -22.30 9.06 45.97
C GLY A 234 -22.06 8.92 47.48
N VAL A 235 -23.02 9.35 48.29
CA VAL A 235 -23.00 9.36 49.75
C VAL A 235 -23.60 8.04 50.22
N GLU A 236 -23.00 7.45 51.25
CA GLU A 236 -23.42 6.16 51.80
C GLU A 236 -24.81 6.19 52.45
N SER A 237 -25.39 7.37 52.72
CA SER A 237 -26.74 7.54 53.29
C SER A 237 -27.30 8.96 53.09
N CYS A 238 -28.60 9.09 52.80
CA CYS A 238 -29.31 10.39 52.75
C CYS A 238 -29.50 11.00 54.16
N GLN A 239 -29.68 12.31 54.24
CA GLN A 239 -29.92 13.00 55.52
C GLN A 239 -31.36 12.78 56.03
N PRO A 240 -31.62 12.88 57.36
CA PRO A 240 -32.97 12.78 57.91
C PRO A 240 -33.90 13.85 57.31
N GLY A 241 -34.92 13.44 56.57
CA GLY A 241 -35.88 14.33 55.90
C GLY A 241 -35.77 14.39 54.37
N GLU A 242 -34.78 13.72 53.77
CA GLU A 242 -34.66 13.54 52.31
C GLU A 242 -35.35 12.25 51.84
N THR A 243 -35.93 12.27 50.63
CA THR A 243 -36.44 11.06 49.95
C THR A 243 -35.32 10.38 49.18
N GLU A 244 -35.08 9.09 49.46
CA GLU A 244 -34.05 8.29 48.77
C GLU A 244 -34.65 7.60 47.54
N HIS A 245 -34.12 7.91 46.36
CA HIS A 245 -34.38 7.19 45.12
C HIS A 245 -33.17 6.34 44.76
N THR A 246 -33.36 5.03 44.68
CA THR A 246 -32.30 4.12 44.23
C THR A 246 -32.49 3.78 42.76
N THR A 247 -31.48 4.07 41.94
CA THR A 247 -31.42 3.65 40.53
C THR A 247 -30.30 2.64 40.35
N VAL A 248 -30.61 1.51 39.73
CA VAL A 248 -29.61 0.47 39.44
C VAL A 248 -29.17 0.64 37.99
N LYS A 249 -27.88 0.93 37.80
CA LYS A 249 -27.26 0.98 36.47
C LYS A 249 -26.46 -0.31 36.25
N GLU A 250 -26.86 -1.12 35.28
CA GLU A 250 -26.12 -2.31 34.86
C GLU A 250 -25.36 -1.99 33.56
N GLU A 251 -24.04 -2.18 33.59
CA GLU A 251 -23.17 -2.08 32.41
C GLU A 251 -22.68 -3.47 32.03
N LYS A 252 -22.72 -3.80 30.74
CA LYS A 252 -22.29 -5.09 30.20
C LYS A 252 -21.26 -4.86 29.10
N TRP A 253 -20.21 -5.66 29.05
CA TRP A 253 -19.24 -5.64 27.96
C TRP A 253 -18.67 -7.04 27.74
N TRP A 254 -18.24 -7.32 26.52
CA TRP A 254 -17.58 -8.58 26.21
C TRP A 254 -16.08 -8.47 26.49
N SER A 255 -15.51 -9.51 27.05
CA SER A 255 -14.07 -9.71 27.17
C SER A 255 -13.67 -10.93 26.35
N MET A 256 -12.57 -10.79 25.60
CA MET A 256 -11.99 -11.85 24.81
C MET A 256 -10.68 -12.35 25.41
N THR A 257 -10.40 -13.62 25.21
CA THR A 257 -9.08 -14.23 25.41
C THR A 257 -8.83 -15.20 24.29
N THR A 258 -7.67 -15.15 23.63
CA THR A 258 -7.31 -16.14 22.62
C THR A 258 -6.38 -17.21 23.20
N LEU A 259 -6.63 -18.47 22.86
CA LEU A 259 -5.74 -19.57 23.21
C LEU A 259 -4.80 -19.85 22.03
N GLY A 260 -3.68 -19.13 21.98
CA GLY A 260 -2.64 -19.41 20.98
C GLY A 260 -1.35 -18.58 21.14
N LYS A 261 -0.25 -19.23 21.56
CA LYS A 261 1.12 -18.70 21.36
C LYS A 261 1.44 -18.71 19.87
N LEU A 262 1.88 -17.58 19.31
CA LEU A 262 2.15 -17.47 17.87
C LEU A 262 3.55 -17.95 17.45
N ILE A 263 4.56 -17.84 18.29
CA ILE A 263 5.89 -18.45 18.12
C ILE A 263 6.45 -18.64 19.54
N PRO A 264 7.11 -19.77 19.87
CA PRO A 264 7.81 -19.90 21.14
C PRO A 264 9.08 -19.05 21.08
N THR A 265 8.98 -17.75 21.31
CA THR A 265 10.15 -16.90 21.59
C THR A 265 10.70 -17.16 23.00
N ASP A 266 9.87 -17.72 23.89
CA ASP A 266 10.32 -18.18 25.20
C ASP A 266 9.45 -19.35 25.72
N PRO A 267 10.01 -20.54 25.98
CA PRO A 267 9.27 -21.64 26.60
C PRO A 267 8.89 -21.37 28.07
N GLU A 268 9.45 -20.35 28.71
CA GLU A 268 9.28 -20.04 30.14
C GLU A 268 8.32 -18.89 30.47
N SER A 269 7.80 -18.16 29.48
CA SER A 269 6.81 -17.10 29.72
C SER A 269 5.37 -17.65 29.69
N ASP A 270 4.67 -17.49 30.81
CA ASP A 270 3.26 -17.90 31.00
C ASP A 270 2.26 -16.82 30.52
N ASP A 271 2.77 -15.73 29.94
CA ASP A 271 1.96 -14.65 29.38
C ASP A 271 1.55 -15.01 27.93
N LEU A 272 0.34 -15.57 27.80
CA LEU A 272 -0.38 -15.65 26.53
C LEU A 272 -0.68 -14.23 26.05
N VAL A 273 -0.02 -13.77 24.99
CA VAL A 273 -0.29 -12.47 24.37
C VAL A 273 -1.17 -12.67 23.14
N ASP A 274 -2.38 -12.11 23.17
CA ASP A 274 -3.30 -12.04 22.04
C ASP A 274 -2.71 -11.11 20.97
N GLU A 275 -1.88 -11.67 20.11
CA GLU A 275 -1.15 -10.94 19.08
C GLU A 275 -1.67 -11.27 17.67
N LEU A 276 -1.92 -10.22 16.89
CA LEU A 276 -2.28 -10.30 15.48
C LEU A 276 -1.12 -9.77 14.65
N ILE A 277 -0.80 -10.44 13.55
CA ILE A 277 0.32 -10.08 12.68
C ILE A 277 -0.22 -9.40 11.43
N ILE A 278 0.19 -8.14 11.22
CA ILE A 278 -0.10 -7.36 10.03
C ILE A 278 1.13 -7.33 9.13
N ILE A 279 0.96 -7.79 7.90
CA ILE A 279 1.94 -7.67 6.83
C ILE A 279 1.50 -6.54 5.91
N SER A 280 2.28 -5.47 5.82
CA SER A 280 1.89 -4.29 5.05
C SER A 280 2.59 -4.23 3.69
N ASP A 281 1.82 -4.09 2.62
CA ASP A 281 2.39 -3.90 1.28
C ASP A 281 3.11 -2.56 1.19
N LYS A 282 4.34 -2.60 0.65
CA LYS A 282 5.11 -1.41 0.32
C LYS A 282 4.36 -0.56 -0.70
N THR A 283 4.50 0.75 -0.56
CA THR A 283 3.90 1.72 -1.47
C THR A 283 4.95 2.66 -2.02
N GLY A 284 4.75 3.10 -3.27
CA GLY A 284 5.56 4.17 -3.85
C GLY A 284 5.25 5.53 -3.20
N PRO A 285 6.19 6.50 -3.28
CA PRO A 285 5.96 7.85 -2.77
C PRO A 285 4.83 8.55 -3.55
N GLU A 286 4.07 9.42 -2.87
CA GLU A 286 2.93 10.16 -3.46
C GLU A 286 3.32 10.98 -4.71
N SER A 287 4.54 11.52 -4.73
CA SER A 287 5.10 12.27 -5.86
C SER A 287 5.17 11.47 -7.16
N LEU A 288 5.15 10.14 -7.09
CA LEU A 288 5.17 9.22 -8.22
C LEU A 288 3.82 8.53 -8.45
N ALA A 289 2.77 8.89 -7.69
CA ALA A 289 1.43 8.31 -7.87
C ALA A 289 0.83 8.64 -9.25
N TRP A 290 1.23 9.75 -9.89
CA TRP A 290 0.81 10.07 -11.27
C TRP A 290 1.31 9.04 -12.30
N LEU A 291 2.37 8.28 -11.97
CA LEU A 291 2.92 7.24 -12.84
C LEU A 291 2.20 5.91 -12.72
N THR A 292 1.40 5.64 -11.68
CA THR A 292 0.84 4.30 -11.45
C THR A 292 -0.44 4.00 -12.27
N GLY A 293 -0.79 4.85 -13.24
CA GLY A 293 -1.96 4.69 -14.12
C GLY A 293 -1.70 5.08 -15.58
N TYR A 294 -2.59 5.86 -16.20
CA TYR A 294 -2.46 6.32 -17.60
C TYR A 294 -1.25 7.26 -17.86
N GLY A 295 -0.62 7.77 -16.81
CA GLY A 295 0.57 8.64 -16.91
C GLY A 295 1.76 7.96 -17.61
N VAL A 296 1.92 6.64 -17.48
CA VAL A 296 2.99 5.89 -18.14
C VAL A 296 2.87 5.95 -19.65
N ILE A 297 1.65 5.77 -20.17
CA ILE A 297 1.38 5.76 -21.61
C ILE A 297 1.65 7.16 -22.16
N GLY A 298 1.23 8.20 -21.45
CA GLY A 298 1.53 9.60 -21.81
C GLY A 298 3.03 9.88 -21.84
N LEU A 299 3.77 9.47 -20.81
CA LEU A 299 5.22 9.64 -20.75
C LEU A 299 5.93 8.87 -21.88
N TYR A 300 5.56 7.62 -22.11
CA TYR A 300 6.08 6.80 -23.20
C TYR A 300 5.85 7.46 -24.57
N LEU A 301 4.60 7.85 -24.86
CA LEU A 301 4.25 8.51 -26.13
C LEU A 301 5.01 9.82 -26.29
N SER A 302 5.14 10.63 -25.23
CA SER A 302 5.87 11.90 -25.29
C SER A 302 7.35 11.71 -25.65
N VAL A 303 8.04 10.78 -24.98
CA VAL A 303 9.47 10.52 -25.20
C VAL A 303 9.69 9.90 -26.58
N VAL A 304 8.85 8.95 -26.99
CA VAL A 304 8.94 8.29 -28.29
C VAL A 304 8.68 9.28 -29.43
N LEU A 305 7.65 10.13 -29.32
CA LEU A 305 7.35 11.13 -30.34
C LEU A 305 8.44 12.19 -30.42
N LEU A 306 8.99 12.63 -29.29
CA LEU A 306 10.10 13.58 -29.25
C LEU A 306 11.34 13.00 -29.92
N ALA A 307 11.73 11.78 -29.55
CA ALA A 307 12.85 11.08 -30.16
C ALA A 307 12.61 10.86 -31.66
N GLY A 308 11.40 10.47 -32.05
CA GLY A 308 11.01 10.28 -33.45
C GLY A 308 11.06 11.57 -34.28
N ARG A 309 10.66 12.71 -33.71
CA ARG A 309 10.81 14.02 -34.35
C ARG A 309 12.26 14.39 -34.53
N TYR A 310 13.09 14.14 -33.50
CA TYR A 310 14.51 14.43 -33.55
C TYR A 310 15.25 13.56 -34.56
N THR A 311 15.01 12.24 -34.57
CA THR A 311 15.60 11.34 -35.57
C THR A 311 15.12 11.69 -36.97
N ARG A 312 13.84 12.03 -37.15
CA ARG A 312 13.31 12.51 -38.42
C ARG A 312 14.03 13.78 -38.88
N ALA A 313 14.32 14.73 -38.00
CA ALA A 313 15.06 15.94 -38.37
C ALA A 313 16.50 15.65 -38.83
N ILE A 314 17.16 14.63 -38.26
CA ILE A 314 18.53 14.23 -38.67
C ILE A 314 18.51 13.49 -40.01
N PHE A 315 17.56 12.57 -40.21
CA PHE A 315 17.51 11.71 -41.40
C PHE A 315 16.70 12.29 -42.57
N GLN A 316 15.86 13.30 -42.32
CA GLN A 316 15.35 14.14 -43.41
C GLN A 316 16.49 15.03 -43.89
N TYR A 317 17.35 14.44 -44.70
CA TYR A 317 18.34 15.15 -45.47
C TYR A 317 17.61 16.18 -46.34
N ASP A 318 17.80 17.45 -46.00
CA ASP A 318 17.21 18.54 -46.75
C ASP A 318 17.99 18.69 -48.06
N GLY A 319 17.34 18.32 -49.16
CA GLY A 319 17.91 18.44 -50.51
C GLY A 319 18.39 19.86 -50.83
N ALA A 320 17.92 20.88 -50.09
CA ALA A 320 18.44 22.24 -50.18
C ALA A 320 19.94 22.35 -49.83
N TYR A 321 20.51 21.44 -49.03
CA TYR A 321 21.92 21.49 -48.65
C TYR A 321 22.86 20.75 -49.60
N ILE A 322 22.33 19.94 -50.55
CA ILE A 322 23.12 19.26 -51.59
C ILE A 322 23.98 20.27 -52.33
N MET A 323 23.37 21.40 -52.70
CA MET A 323 24.05 22.42 -53.48
C MET A 323 25.23 23.06 -52.76
N PHE A 324 25.43 22.86 -51.46
CA PHE A 324 26.51 23.44 -50.65
C PHE A 324 27.53 22.42 -50.12
N HIS A 325 27.20 21.12 -50.10
CA HIS A 325 28.07 20.07 -49.52
C HIS A 325 28.73 19.19 -50.59
N GLU A 326 28.08 18.99 -51.73
CA GLU A 326 28.50 18.01 -52.75
C GLU A 326 29.41 18.63 -53.84
N TYR A 327 30.47 19.33 -53.45
CA TYR A 327 31.45 19.88 -54.39
C TYR A 327 32.68 18.96 -54.54
N PRO A 328 33.10 18.62 -55.77
CA PRO A 328 34.16 17.63 -55.98
C PRO A 328 35.59 18.17 -55.78
N ASN A 329 35.83 19.48 -55.94
CA ASN A 329 37.09 20.12 -55.56
C ASN A 329 36.80 21.52 -54.99
N VAL A 330 37.24 21.78 -53.75
CA VAL A 330 37.02 23.05 -53.03
C VAL A 330 38.30 23.86 -52.81
N ASP A 331 39.43 23.48 -53.41
CA ASP A 331 40.75 24.07 -53.17
C ASP A 331 40.76 25.59 -53.46
N GLU A 332 40.11 26.01 -54.55
CA GLU A 332 40.05 27.42 -54.95
C GLU A 332 39.18 28.26 -54.00
N LEU A 333 38.16 27.64 -53.38
CA LEU A 333 37.34 28.30 -52.35
C LEU A 333 38.11 28.40 -51.05
N LEU A 334 38.80 27.33 -50.66
CA LEU A 334 39.62 27.30 -49.47
C LEU A 334 40.76 28.33 -49.58
N GLN A 335 41.36 28.47 -50.76
CA GLN A 335 42.34 29.50 -51.06
C GLN A 335 41.73 30.90 -50.95
N LEU A 336 40.55 31.15 -51.56
CA LEU A 336 39.87 32.44 -51.42
C LEU A 336 39.55 32.80 -49.96
N CYS A 337 39.10 31.84 -49.16
CA CYS A 337 38.88 32.04 -47.73
C CYS A 337 40.20 32.35 -46.98
N SER A 338 41.28 31.66 -47.33
CA SER A 338 42.61 31.90 -46.74
C SER A 338 43.17 33.27 -47.13
N ASP A 339 42.96 33.71 -48.37
CA ASP A 339 43.35 35.03 -48.86
C ASP A 339 42.58 36.12 -48.11
N ILE A 340 41.28 35.93 -47.84
CA ILE A 340 40.49 36.85 -47.01
C ILE A 340 41.07 36.95 -45.60
N TYR A 341 41.44 35.82 -44.98
CA TYR A 341 42.09 35.82 -43.66
C TYR A 341 43.43 36.58 -43.69
N LEU A 342 44.27 36.33 -44.69
CA LEU A 342 45.57 36.98 -44.84
C LEU A 342 45.42 38.50 -45.02
N VAL A 343 44.52 38.94 -45.90
CA VAL A 343 44.29 40.37 -46.18
C VAL A 343 43.72 41.10 -44.96
N ARG A 344 42.92 40.39 -44.14
CA ARG A 344 42.44 40.90 -42.84
C ARG A 344 43.59 41.12 -41.85
N GLU A 345 44.57 40.21 -41.78
CA GLU A 345 45.76 40.38 -40.94
C GLU A 345 46.62 41.56 -41.39
N LEU A 346 46.71 41.77 -42.72
CA LEU A 346 47.41 42.91 -43.32
C LEU A 346 46.66 44.24 -43.18
N LYS A 347 45.42 44.24 -42.66
CA LYS A 347 44.54 45.41 -42.49
C LYS A 347 44.24 46.14 -43.81
N GLU A 348 44.25 45.42 -44.93
CA GLU A 348 43.90 45.95 -46.24
C GLU A 348 42.40 45.80 -46.51
N TRP A 349 41.59 46.62 -45.83
CA TRP A 349 40.13 46.50 -45.80
C TRP A 349 39.45 46.55 -47.17
N LYS A 350 39.98 47.34 -48.10
CA LYS A 350 39.40 47.48 -49.45
C LYS A 350 39.54 46.18 -50.26
N LEU A 351 40.68 45.51 -50.14
CA LEU A 351 40.92 44.23 -50.78
C LEU A 351 40.11 43.11 -50.09
N GLU A 352 39.95 43.19 -48.77
CA GLU A 352 39.08 42.26 -48.03
C GLU A 352 37.61 42.36 -48.52
N GLU A 353 37.10 43.58 -48.70
CA GLU A 353 35.76 43.84 -49.20
C GLU A 353 35.56 43.25 -50.61
N ASP A 354 36.53 43.45 -51.50
CA ASP A 354 36.50 42.90 -52.86
C ASP A 354 36.51 41.36 -52.87
N LEU A 355 37.35 40.73 -52.04
CA LEU A 355 37.42 39.26 -51.93
C LEU A 355 36.16 38.66 -51.28
N MET A 356 35.58 39.33 -50.27
CA MET A 356 34.31 38.93 -49.66
C MET A 356 33.14 39.06 -50.64
N ALA A 357 33.09 40.14 -51.43
CA ALA A 357 32.09 40.32 -52.48
C ALA A 357 32.17 39.18 -53.52
N LYS A 358 33.39 38.77 -53.88
CA LYS A 358 33.63 37.60 -54.75
C LYS A 358 33.11 36.30 -54.12
N LEU A 359 33.36 36.08 -52.83
CA LEU A 359 32.86 34.89 -52.11
C LEU A 359 31.32 34.86 -52.06
N ILE A 360 30.68 35.98 -51.73
CA ILE A 360 29.22 36.10 -51.72
C ILE A 360 28.64 35.85 -53.11
N TYR A 361 29.27 36.39 -54.17
CA TYR A 361 28.82 36.16 -55.54
C TYR A 361 28.84 34.67 -55.92
N LEU A 362 29.90 33.94 -55.53
CA LEU A 362 30.00 32.50 -55.74
C LEU A 362 28.86 31.74 -55.06
N TYR A 363 28.59 32.03 -53.78
CA TYR A 363 27.49 31.39 -53.03
C TYR A 363 26.08 31.79 -53.51
N ARG A 364 25.94 32.92 -54.22
CA ARG A 364 24.65 33.35 -54.82
C ARG A 364 24.34 32.69 -56.17
N SER A 365 25.33 32.09 -56.84
CA SER A 365 25.17 31.48 -58.17
C SER A 365 25.67 30.02 -58.16
N PRO A 366 24.79 29.01 -58.00
CA PRO A 366 25.19 27.60 -57.95
C PRO A 366 25.88 27.15 -59.24
N GLU A 367 25.55 27.74 -60.38
CA GLU A 367 26.21 27.45 -61.66
C GLU A 367 27.67 27.91 -61.68
N THR A 368 27.94 29.11 -61.17
CA THR A 368 29.30 29.64 -61.05
C THR A 368 30.09 28.82 -60.04
N MET A 369 29.43 28.45 -58.94
CA MET A 369 29.99 27.63 -57.90
C MET A 369 30.48 26.28 -58.45
N LEU A 370 29.63 25.59 -59.20
CA LEU A 370 29.97 24.35 -59.88
C LEU A 370 31.10 24.52 -60.90
N ARG A 371 31.16 25.64 -61.63
CA ARG A 371 32.25 25.90 -62.59
C ARG A 371 33.60 26.01 -61.89
N VAL A 372 33.65 26.69 -60.74
CA VAL A 372 34.86 26.86 -59.93
C VAL A 372 35.28 25.55 -59.29
N THR A 373 34.33 24.74 -58.82
CA THR A 373 34.61 23.47 -58.13
C THR A 373 34.77 22.26 -59.06
N LYS A 374 34.84 22.46 -60.38
CA LYS A 374 35.00 21.36 -61.35
C LYS A 374 36.33 20.63 -61.17
N LEU A 375 36.32 19.31 -61.34
CA LEU A 375 37.54 18.51 -61.45
C LEU A 375 38.35 18.99 -62.67
N ARG A 376 39.56 19.49 -62.44
CA ARG A 376 40.47 19.84 -63.53
C ARG A 376 41.04 18.55 -64.13
N PRO A 377 41.01 18.37 -65.47
CA PRO A 377 41.54 17.16 -66.09
C PRO A 377 43.04 17.03 -65.81
N TYR A 378 43.47 15.84 -65.40
CA TYR A 378 44.88 15.51 -65.20
C TYR A 378 45.63 15.66 -66.53
N LYS A 379 46.50 16.67 -66.64
CA LYS A 379 47.45 16.81 -67.77
C LYS A 379 48.76 16.12 -67.37
N PRO A 380 49.09 14.94 -67.92
CA PRO A 380 50.40 14.34 -67.67
C PRO A 380 51.48 15.28 -68.20
N LYS A 381 52.50 15.57 -67.37
CA LYS A 381 53.68 16.29 -67.80
C LYS A 381 54.42 15.41 -68.82
N LEU A 382 54.25 15.67 -70.11
CA LEU A 382 55.10 15.09 -71.15
C LEU A 382 56.54 15.57 -70.89
N LYS A 383 57.39 14.69 -70.36
CA LYS A 383 58.84 14.91 -70.36
C LYS A 383 59.26 14.98 -71.83
N GLN A 384 59.62 16.17 -72.31
CA GLN A 384 60.36 16.29 -73.56
C GLN A 384 61.72 15.61 -73.36
N ILE A 385 61.89 14.43 -73.94
CA ILE A 385 63.20 13.80 -74.06
C ILE A 385 63.94 14.62 -75.11
N LYS A 386 64.96 15.37 -74.70
CA LYS A 386 65.94 15.92 -75.64
C LYS A 386 66.63 14.72 -76.30
N GLN A 387 66.49 14.57 -77.61
CA GLN A 387 67.40 13.75 -78.40
C GLN A 387 68.61 14.63 -78.71
N ASP A 388 69.79 14.15 -78.29
CA ASP A 388 71.10 14.74 -78.56
C ASP A 388 71.48 14.63 -80.04
#